data_AF-A0A542CUT1-F1
#
_entry.id   AF-A0A542CUT1-F1
#
_cell.length_a   1.000
_cell.length_b   1.000
_cell.length_c   1.000
_cell.angle_alpha   90.00
_cell.angle_beta   90.00
_cell.angle_gamma   90.00
#
_symmetry.space_group_name_H-M   'P 1'
#
loop_
_entity.id
_entity.type
_entity.pdbx_description
1 polymer ?
#
loop_
_entity_poly.entity_id
_entity_poly.type
_entity_poly.pdbx_seq_one_letter_code
_entity_poly.pdbx_strand_id
1 'polypeptide(L)'
;MSATPSPRFAERDFRKATRSDPDKNCVCVARRDGWVELRDSKTAFGAADDHRLVFTAEEFDAYLAGARAGETDGLRLEVVGRADGKYVFRRRGGVVQLVFTAGEVAAFQDGIAKREFDTAAYAAA
;
A
#
# COMPACT_ATOMS: atom_id res chain seq x y z
N MET A 1 -20.12 -3.42 -18.93
CA MET A 1 -18.76 -2.87 -18.76
C MET A 1 -17.89 -4.03 -18.29
N SER A 2 -16.95 -4.49 -19.10
CA SER A 2 -16.03 -5.56 -18.72
C SER A 2 -15.07 -4.99 -17.69
N ALA A 3 -15.06 -5.53 -16.47
CA ALA A 3 -14.05 -5.17 -15.49
C ALA A 3 -12.68 -5.61 -16.04
N THR A 4 -11.77 -4.66 -16.27
CA THR A 4 -10.40 -4.97 -16.66
C THR A 4 -9.79 -5.85 -15.56
N PRO A 5 -9.33 -7.08 -15.87
CA PRO A 5 -8.71 -7.93 -14.86
C PRO A 5 -7.47 -7.23 -14.28
N SER A 6 -7.22 -7.41 -12.99
CA SER A 6 -6.05 -6.82 -12.34
C SER A 6 -4.77 -7.24 -13.07
N PRO A 7 -3.90 -6.30 -13.45
CA PRO A 7 -2.66 -6.64 -14.11
C PRO A 7 -1.76 -7.44 -13.16
N ARG A 8 -0.92 -8.30 -13.72
CA ARG A 8 0.16 -8.90 -12.95
C ARG A 8 1.27 -7.85 -12.76
N PHE A 9 1.48 -7.43 -11.52
CA PHE A 9 2.60 -6.57 -11.16
C PHE A 9 3.90 -7.37 -11.13
N ALA A 10 4.97 -6.78 -11.65
CA ALA A 10 6.35 -7.25 -11.47
C ALA A 10 6.99 -6.55 -10.28
N GLU A 11 8.07 -7.11 -9.74
CA GLU A 11 8.77 -6.52 -8.59
C GLU A 11 9.18 -5.07 -8.82
N ARG A 12 9.66 -4.75 -10.04
CA ARG A 12 10.05 -3.38 -10.44
C ARG A 12 8.92 -2.36 -10.42
N ASP A 13 7.65 -2.81 -10.43
CA ASP A 13 6.50 -1.92 -10.40
C ASP A 13 6.25 -1.38 -8.98
N PHE A 14 6.83 -2.03 -7.96
CA PHE A 14 6.68 -1.64 -6.56
C PHE A 14 7.68 -0.56 -6.15
N ARG A 15 7.17 0.44 -5.44
CA ARG A 15 7.97 1.55 -4.91
C ARG A 15 7.75 1.67 -3.41
N LYS A 16 8.83 2.01 -2.70
CA LYS A 16 8.80 2.42 -1.29
C LYS A 16 8.65 3.93 -1.20
N ALA A 17 8.23 4.44 -0.04
CA ALA A 17 8.32 5.88 0.23
C ALA A 17 9.80 6.32 0.22
N THR A 18 10.12 7.56 -0.14
CA THR A 18 11.51 8.04 -0.13
C THR A 18 12.11 8.03 1.28
N ARG A 19 11.27 8.23 2.30
CA ARG A 19 11.67 8.17 3.72
C ARG A 19 11.93 6.74 4.20
N SER A 20 11.48 5.73 3.45
CA SER A 20 11.79 4.35 3.76
C SER A 20 13.29 4.12 3.75
N ASP A 21 13.75 3.38 4.75
CA ASP A 21 15.14 2.92 4.77
C ASP A 21 15.29 1.82 3.71
N PRO A 22 16.21 1.96 2.74
CA PRO A 22 16.35 1.02 1.62
C PRO A 22 16.61 -0.41 2.10
N ASP A 23 17.32 -0.56 3.22
CA ASP A 23 17.74 -1.84 3.80
C ASP A 23 16.71 -2.41 4.79
N LYS A 24 15.59 -1.71 5.04
CA LYS A 24 14.53 -2.17 5.95
C LYS A 24 13.29 -2.68 5.23
N ASN A 25 12.55 -3.48 6.00
CA ASN A 25 11.15 -3.84 5.79
C ASN A 25 10.35 -2.54 5.64
N CYS A 26 9.60 -2.39 4.56
CA CYS A 26 8.81 -1.21 4.27
C CYS A 26 7.55 -1.60 3.48
N VAL A 27 6.55 -0.72 3.55
CA VAL A 27 5.38 -0.80 2.67
C VAL A 27 5.83 -0.49 1.24
N CYS A 28 5.51 -1.39 0.33
CA CYS A 28 5.74 -1.22 -1.10
C CYS A 28 4.40 -1.07 -1.81
N VAL A 29 4.30 -0.10 -2.72
CA VAL A 29 3.09 0.20 -3.49
C VAL A 29 3.40 0.10 -4.98
N ALA A 30 2.61 -0.68 -5.71
CA ALA A 30 2.59 -0.70 -7.17
C ALA A 30 1.27 -0.16 -7.69
N ARG A 31 1.29 0.53 -8.83
CA ARG A 31 0.10 1.09 -9.47
C ARG A 31 0.21 1.01 -10.99
N ARG A 32 -0.80 0.46 -11.66
CA ARG A 32 -0.92 0.39 -13.13
C ARG A 32 -2.34 0.03 -13.54
N ASP A 33 -2.78 0.48 -14.70
CA ASP A 33 -4.05 0.07 -15.34
C ASP A 33 -5.30 0.17 -14.45
N GLY A 34 -5.34 1.17 -13.55
CA GLY A 34 -6.46 1.36 -12.63
C GLY A 34 -6.44 0.44 -11.40
N TRP A 35 -5.34 -0.26 -11.15
CA TRP A 35 -5.14 -1.16 -10.01
C TRP A 35 -3.96 -0.72 -9.15
N VAL A 36 -4.03 -1.08 -7.86
CA VAL A 36 -2.99 -0.84 -6.86
C VAL A 36 -2.75 -2.11 -6.05
N GLU A 37 -1.48 -2.43 -5.83
CA GLU A 37 -1.06 -3.49 -4.91
C GLU A 37 -0.15 -2.97 -3.82
N LEU A 38 -0.42 -3.40 -2.58
CA LEU A 38 0.47 -3.20 -1.44
C LEU A 38 1.10 -4.53 -1.05
N ARG A 39 2.40 -4.49 -0.75
CA ARG A 39 3.16 -5.61 -0.19
C ARG A 39 4.10 -5.18 0.91
N ASP A 40 4.57 -6.16 1.65
CA ASP A 40 5.69 -6.00 2.58
C ASP A 40 7.00 -6.33 1.87
N SER A 41 7.95 -5.39 1.86
CA SER A 41 9.23 -5.58 1.19
C SER A 41 10.15 -6.61 1.85
N LYS A 42 9.84 -7.05 3.09
CA LYS A 42 10.65 -8.06 3.79
C LYS A 42 10.46 -9.47 3.25
N THR A 43 9.33 -9.72 2.60
CA THR A 43 9.05 -11.00 1.99
C THR A 43 9.68 -11.05 0.59
N ALA A 44 10.28 -12.18 0.23
CA ALA A 44 10.84 -12.34 -1.11
C ALA A 44 9.73 -12.28 -2.17
N PHE A 45 9.98 -11.60 -3.29
CA PHE A 45 8.95 -11.45 -4.33
C PHE A 45 8.55 -12.82 -4.92
N GLY A 46 7.24 -13.10 -4.94
CA GLY A 46 6.67 -14.33 -5.45
C GLY A 46 6.74 -15.53 -4.48
N ALA A 47 7.23 -15.34 -3.26
CA ALA A 47 7.18 -16.39 -2.24
C ALA A 47 5.74 -16.71 -1.83
N ALA A 48 5.51 -17.89 -1.24
CA ALA A 48 4.17 -18.34 -0.86
C ALA A 48 3.49 -17.43 0.18
N ASP A 49 4.29 -16.77 1.01
CA ASP A 49 3.89 -15.81 2.05
C ASP A 49 3.95 -14.35 1.57
N ASP A 50 4.23 -14.12 0.29
CA ASP A 50 4.33 -12.79 -0.33
C ASP A 50 2.94 -12.22 -0.62
N HIS A 51 2.19 -12.01 0.45
CA HIS A 51 0.81 -11.59 0.38
C HIS A 51 0.66 -10.18 -0.22
N ARG A 52 -0.49 -9.96 -0.87
CA ARG A 52 -0.85 -8.71 -1.54
C ARG A 52 -2.18 -8.20 -1.03
N LEU A 53 -2.23 -6.91 -0.72
CA LEU A 53 -3.51 -6.21 -0.64
C LEU A 53 -3.76 -5.54 -1.98
N VAL A 54 -4.88 -5.90 -2.61
CA VAL A 54 -5.27 -5.41 -3.94
C VAL A 54 -6.41 -4.41 -3.80
N PHE A 55 -6.30 -3.29 -4.49
CA PHE A 55 -7.28 -2.20 -4.53
C PHE A 55 -7.47 -1.73 -5.96
N THR A 56 -8.63 -1.13 -6.25
CA THR A 56 -8.71 -0.26 -7.43
C THR A 56 -7.95 1.04 -7.15
N ALA A 57 -7.55 1.73 -8.22
CA ALA A 57 -6.95 3.06 -8.14
C ALA A 57 -7.85 4.04 -7.38
N GLU A 58 -9.16 4.04 -7.65
CA GLU A 58 -10.14 4.90 -6.98
C GLU A 58 -10.24 4.63 -5.48
N GLU A 59 -10.28 3.35 -5.09
CA GLU A 59 -10.32 2.96 -3.68
C GLU A 59 -9.06 3.40 -2.93
N PHE A 60 -7.90 3.30 -3.58
CA PHE A 60 -6.64 3.73 -2.99
C PHE A 60 -6.52 5.26 -2.98
N ASP A 61 -6.94 5.95 -4.03
CA ASP A 61 -6.94 7.43 -4.08
C ASP A 61 -7.85 8.03 -3.01
N ALA A 62 -9.01 7.43 -2.77
CA ALA A 62 -9.88 7.81 -1.65
C ALA A 62 -9.16 7.64 -0.30
N TYR A 63 -8.41 6.55 -0.12
CA TYR A 63 -7.57 6.36 1.06
C TYR A 63 -6.47 7.42 1.18
N LEU A 64 -5.76 7.73 0.09
CA LEU A 64 -4.71 8.75 0.11
C LEU A 64 -5.27 10.14 0.48
N ALA A 65 -6.44 10.50 -0.07
CA ALA A 65 -7.13 11.74 0.27
C ALA A 65 -7.57 11.77 1.74
N GLY A 66 -8.23 10.70 2.21
CA GLY A 66 -8.67 10.56 3.60
C GLY A 66 -7.50 10.59 4.58
N ALA A 67 -6.41 9.88 4.30
CA ALA A 67 -5.22 9.87 5.13
C ALA A 67 -4.58 11.25 5.27
N ARG A 68 -4.59 12.08 4.21
CA ARG A 68 -4.13 13.47 4.27
C ARG A 68 -5.07 14.39 5.04
N ALA A 69 -6.37 14.09 5.02
CA ALA A 69 -7.38 14.82 5.78
C ALA A 69 -7.52 14.36 7.25
N GLY A 70 -6.93 13.21 7.61
CA GLY A 70 -7.13 12.58 8.92
C GLY A 70 -8.43 11.77 9.04
N GLU A 71 -9.09 11.48 7.91
CA GLU A 71 -10.40 10.82 7.83
C GLU A 71 -10.29 9.51 7.04
N THR A 72 -9.82 8.44 7.68
CA THR A 72 -9.68 7.12 7.04
C THR A 72 -10.76 6.11 7.41
N ASP A 73 -11.70 6.49 8.28
CA ASP A 73 -12.77 5.58 8.68
C ASP A 73 -13.69 5.26 7.50
N GLY A 74 -14.18 4.01 7.45
CA GLY A 74 -15.03 3.52 6.36
C GLY A 74 -14.31 3.23 5.03
N LEU A 75 -13.04 3.63 4.88
CA LEU A 75 -12.28 3.41 3.65
C LEU A 75 -11.83 1.95 3.48
N ARG A 76 -11.41 1.62 2.25
CA ARG A 76 -11.13 0.23 1.87
C ARG A 76 -9.83 -0.31 2.45
N LEU A 77 -8.80 0.52 2.57
CA LEU A 77 -7.57 0.18 3.29
C LEU A 77 -7.75 0.58 4.75
N GLU A 78 -7.66 -0.42 5.64
CA GLU A 78 -7.71 -0.21 7.08
C GLU A 78 -6.29 -0.36 7.64
N VAL A 79 -5.87 0.63 8.43
CA VAL A 79 -4.62 0.60 9.20
C VAL A 79 -4.96 0.61 10.68
N VAL A 80 -4.76 -0.51 11.34
CA VAL A 80 -5.20 -0.71 12.74
C VAL A 80 -3.99 -1.00 13.62
N GLY A 81 -3.82 -0.21 14.68
CA GLY A 81 -2.81 -0.46 15.72
C GLY A 81 -3.15 -1.70 16.55
N ARG A 82 -2.13 -2.48 16.90
CA ARG A 82 -2.21 -3.64 17.79
C ARG A 82 -1.59 -3.31 19.15
N ALA A 83 -1.94 -4.11 20.17
CA ALA A 83 -1.39 -3.97 21.52
C ALA A 83 0.14 -4.16 21.61
N ASP A 84 0.75 -4.83 20.63
CA ASP A 84 2.20 -5.07 20.54
C ASP A 84 2.97 -3.89 19.90
N GLY A 85 2.30 -2.77 19.62
CA GLY A 85 2.90 -1.59 18.97
C GLY A 85 3.11 -1.72 17.46
N LYS A 86 2.63 -2.81 16.85
CA LYS A 86 2.59 -2.99 15.39
C LYS A 86 1.26 -2.52 14.80
N TYR A 87 1.22 -2.43 13.49
CA TYR A 87 0.06 -2.01 12.72
C TYR A 87 -0.29 -3.07 11.69
N VAL A 88 -1.59 -3.30 11.52
CA VAL A 88 -2.12 -4.18 10.49
C VAL A 88 -2.64 -3.34 9.35
N PHE A 89 -2.16 -3.63 8.16
CA PHE A 89 -2.79 -3.19 6.93
C PHE A 89 -3.66 -4.34 6.44
N ARG A 90 -4.91 -4.03 6.14
CA ARG A 90 -5.83 -5.01 5.53
C ARG A 90 -6.82 -4.30 4.64
N ARG A 91 -7.37 -5.06 3.70
CA ARG A 91 -8.57 -4.63 2.99
C ARG A 91 -9.80 -4.88 3.87
N ARG A 92 -10.69 -3.90 4.00
CA ARG A 92 -11.98 -4.07 4.68
C ARG A 92 -12.74 -5.27 4.09
N GLY A 93 -13.11 -6.22 4.94
CA GLY A 93 -13.77 -7.47 4.54
C GLY A 93 -12.86 -8.52 3.89
N GLY A 94 -11.56 -8.26 3.81
CA GLY A 94 -10.56 -9.20 3.31
C GLY A 94 -9.93 -10.06 4.42
N VAL A 95 -9.31 -11.18 4.02
CA VAL A 95 -8.62 -12.10 4.93
C VAL A 95 -7.12 -11.88 5.03
N VAL A 96 -6.53 -11.20 4.02
CA VAL A 96 -5.09 -10.92 3.98
C VAL A 96 -4.75 -9.77 4.92
N GLN A 97 -3.67 -9.94 5.67
CA GLN A 97 -3.13 -8.96 6.59
C GLN A 97 -1.63 -8.79 6.37
N LEU A 98 -1.17 -7.54 6.27
CA LEU A 98 0.25 -7.19 6.31
C LEU A 98 0.55 -6.51 7.63
N VAL A 99 1.69 -6.82 8.25
CA VAL A 99 2.01 -6.34 9.60
C VAL A 99 3.30 -5.54 9.57
N PHE A 100 3.19 -4.27 9.96
CA PHE A 100 4.25 -3.28 9.91
C PHE A 100 4.53 -2.70 11.29
N THR A 101 5.76 -2.23 11.50
CA THR A 101 6.15 -1.47 12.68
C THR A 101 5.65 -0.02 12.61
N ALA A 102 5.66 0.69 13.73
CA ALA A 102 5.33 2.11 13.77
C ALA A 102 6.19 2.96 12.82
N GLY A 103 7.48 2.64 12.69
CA GLY A 103 8.40 3.36 11.80
C GLY A 103 8.08 3.17 10.32
N GLU A 104 7.68 1.95 9.91
CA GLU A 104 7.24 1.65 8.55
C GLU A 104 5.94 2.38 8.20
N VAL A 105 4.99 2.41 9.13
CA VAL A 105 3.72 3.12 8.96
C VAL A 105 3.95 4.63 8.86
N ALA A 106 4.83 5.17 9.69
CA ALA A 106 5.20 6.59 9.64
C ALA A 106 5.88 6.95 8.32
N ALA A 107 6.77 6.09 7.79
CA ALA A 107 7.39 6.29 6.48
C ALA A 107 6.35 6.25 5.34
N PHE A 108 5.39 5.31 5.41
CA PHE A 108 4.29 5.25 4.46
C PHE A 108 3.41 6.51 4.51
N GLN A 109 3.05 6.97 5.71
CA GLN A 109 2.27 8.21 5.90
C GLN A 109 3.03 9.46 5.40
N ASP A 110 4.34 9.53 5.61
CA ASP A 110 5.20 10.59 5.06
C ASP A 110 5.18 10.59 3.52
N GLY A 111 5.27 9.40 2.89
CA GLY A 111 5.13 9.26 1.44
C GLY A 111 3.75 9.67 0.91
N ILE A 112 2.67 9.36 1.65
CA ILE A 112 1.31 9.84 1.33
C ILE A 112 1.25 11.37 1.38
N ALA A 113 1.79 11.98 2.43
CA ALA A 113 1.80 13.44 2.60
C ALA A 113 2.58 14.14 1.47
N LYS A 114 3.68 13.53 1.03
CA LYS A 114 4.52 13.97 -0.10
C LYS A 114 3.97 13.60 -1.47
N ARG A 115 2.81 12.94 -1.55
CA ARG A 115 2.16 12.52 -2.80
C ARG A 115 2.98 11.54 -3.64
N GLU A 116 3.85 10.76 -3.00
CA GLU A 116 4.72 9.77 -3.67
C GLU A 116 3.91 8.59 -4.24
N PHE A 117 2.71 8.37 -3.71
CA PHE A 117 1.81 7.28 -4.12
C PHE A 117 0.65 7.74 -5.02
N ASP A 118 0.60 9.02 -5.39
CA ASP A 118 -0.43 9.57 -6.28
C ASP A 118 -0.25 9.04 -7.71
N THR A 119 -1.33 9.03 -8.52
CA THR A 119 -1.31 8.54 -9.91
C THR A 119 -0.19 9.17 -10.73
N ALA A 120 0.01 10.48 -10.56
CA ALA A 120 0.99 11.26 -11.30
C ALA A 120 2.42 10.75 -11.07
N ALA A 121 2.73 10.22 -9.89
CA ALA A 121 4.06 9.66 -9.61
C ALA A 121 4.34 8.39 -10.44
N TYR A 122 3.30 7.66 -10.87
CA TYR A 122 3.41 6.40 -11.61
C TYR A 122 3.20 6.57 -13.13
N ALA A 123 2.78 7.75 -13.59
CA ALA A 123 2.54 8.02 -15.01
C ALA A 123 3.83 8.21 -15.85
N ALA A 124 4.99 8.35 -15.20
CA ALA A 124 6.27 8.66 -15.84
C ALA A 124 7.26 7.47 -15.91
N ALA A 125 6.79 6.22 -15.77
CA ALA A 125 7.65 5.02 -15.79
C ALA A 125 7.29 4.06 -16.92
#